data_AF-A0A842VCF0-F1
#
_entry.id   AF-A0A842VCF0-F1
#
_cell.length_a   1.000
_cell.length_b   1.000
_cell.length_c   1.000
_cell.angle_alpha   90.00
_cell.angle_beta   90.00
_cell.angle_gamma   90.00
#
_symmetry.space_group_name_H-M   'P 1'
#
loop_
_entity.id
_entity.type
_entity.pdbx_description
1 polymer ?
#
loop_
_entity_poly.entity_id
_entity_poly.type
_entity_poly.pdbx_seq_one_letter_code
_entity_poly.pdbx_strand_id
1 'polypeptide(L)'
;MKLANWFKILWWIFILVLCGILLGFRVDEIVDGQSVPADVFIFLIFVALMLVPIFSEISFFGIKLKKEIEELKSNLDLNFGELKNEIHNTQTQTLFQTIQTLAPPPPDNKLPELEEEIERIVKEKFSYREIKEKKISPIEVPENNLILFKTRYSIEIEVSRIWEGRFGKEYPIEKRRLPILRKIQDLVKYEIVSQNLYGVLKEILAICNYGIHGEKVSDSQVSFVSKNSKEIIDYLKDLK
;
A
#
# COMPACT_ATOMS: atom_id res chain seq x y z
N MET A 1 10.98 -44.41 -42.28
CA MET A 1 10.12 -43.66 -43.23
C MET A 1 9.03 -42.95 -42.43
N LYS A 2 8.83 -41.63 -42.62
CA LYS A 2 7.76 -40.89 -41.92
C LYS A 2 6.42 -41.24 -42.60
N LEU A 3 5.58 -42.01 -41.93
CA LEU A 3 4.23 -42.34 -42.40
C LEU A 3 3.37 -41.07 -42.44
N ALA A 4 2.60 -40.90 -43.52
CA ALA A 4 1.73 -39.75 -43.72
C ALA A 4 0.66 -39.67 -42.62
N ASN A 5 0.32 -38.45 -42.18
CA ASN A 5 -0.58 -38.26 -41.04
C ASN A 5 -2.01 -38.79 -41.28
N TRP A 6 -2.49 -38.79 -42.52
CA TRP A 6 -3.80 -39.36 -42.87
C TRP A 6 -3.86 -40.87 -42.62
N PHE A 7 -2.75 -41.60 -42.85
CA PHE A 7 -2.66 -43.03 -42.58
C PHE A 7 -2.76 -43.33 -41.09
N LYS A 8 -2.18 -42.48 -40.24
CA LYS A 8 -2.27 -42.62 -38.77
C LYS A 8 -3.70 -42.43 -38.27
N ILE A 9 -4.43 -41.46 -38.83
CA ILE A 9 -5.83 -41.21 -38.48
C ILE A 9 -6.70 -42.40 -38.91
N LEU A 10 -6.52 -42.87 -40.15
CA LEU A 10 -7.26 -44.04 -40.65
C LEU A 10 -6.99 -45.29 -39.82
N TRP A 11 -5.73 -45.51 -39.44
CA TRP A 11 -5.31 -46.61 -38.57
C TRP A 11 -5.90 -46.50 -37.16
N TRP A 12 -5.94 -45.30 -36.58
CA TRP A 12 -6.57 -45.06 -35.28
C TRP A 12 -8.08 -45.32 -35.31
N ILE A 13 -8.79 -44.84 -36.33
CA ILE A 13 -10.23 -45.12 -36.52
C ILE A 13 -10.44 -46.63 -36.65
N PHE A 14 -9.60 -47.32 -37.42
CA PHE A 14 -9.70 -48.76 -37.60
C PHE A 14 -9.56 -49.53 -36.27
N ILE A 15 -8.57 -49.19 -35.43
CA ILE A 15 -8.39 -49.81 -34.12
C ILE A 15 -9.58 -49.51 -33.20
N LEU A 16 -10.06 -48.27 -33.19
CA LEU A 16 -11.19 -47.87 -32.35
C LEU A 16 -12.47 -48.64 -32.73
N VAL A 17 -12.77 -48.78 -34.02
CA VAL A 17 -13.90 -49.56 -34.52
C VAL A 17 -13.73 -51.05 -34.18
N LEU A 18 -12.53 -51.60 -34.36
CA LEU A 18 -12.26 -53.01 -34.04
C LEU A 18 -12.47 -53.30 -32.54
N CYS A 19 -11.97 -52.44 -31.65
CA CYS A 19 -12.20 -52.55 -30.21
C CYS A 19 -13.69 -52.42 -29.86
N GLY A 20 -14.41 -51.50 -30.51
CA GLY A 20 -15.85 -51.34 -30.32
C GLY A 20 -16.65 -52.58 -30.73
N ILE A 21 -16.30 -53.22 -31.85
CA ILE A 21 -16.95 -54.46 -32.31
C ILE A 21 -16.67 -55.62 -31.35
N LEU A 22 -15.42 -55.77 -30.88
CA LEU A 22 -15.06 -56.83 -29.94
C LEU A 22 -15.82 -56.71 -28.61
N LEU A 23 -15.94 -55.48 -28.08
CA LEU A 23 -16.76 -55.23 -26.91
C LEU A 23 -18.24 -55.48 -27.20
N GLY A 24 -18.73 -55.06 -28.37
CA GLY A 24 -20.10 -55.27 -28.85
C GLY A 24 -20.55 -56.73 -28.81
N PHE A 25 -19.71 -57.65 -29.32
CA PHE A 25 -20.02 -59.09 -29.29
C PHE A 25 -19.99 -59.71 -27.89
N ARG A 26 -19.36 -59.05 -26.93
CA ARG A 26 -19.20 -59.52 -25.56
C ARG A 26 -20.08 -58.78 -24.56
N VAL A 27 -20.90 -57.82 -25.00
CA VAL A 27 -21.75 -57.03 -24.10
C VAL A 27 -22.67 -57.93 -23.28
N ASP A 28 -23.31 -58.91 -23.92
CA ASP A 28 -24.25 -59.80 -23.24
C ASP A 28 -23.54 -60.62 -22.13
N GLU A 29 -22.36 -61.19 -22.44
CA GLU A 29 -21.53 -61.93 -21.47
C GLU A 29 -21.02 -61.04 -20.32
N ILE A 30 -20.69 -59.77 -20.60
CA ILE A 30 -20.24 -58.79 -19.60
C ILE A 30 -21.40 -58.39 -18.68
N VAL A 31 -22.59 -58.16 -19.23
CA VAL A 31 -23.79 -57.76 -18.47
C VAL A 31 -24.30 -58.90 -17.59
N ASP A 32 -24.21 -60.13 -18.07
CA ASP A 32 -24.57 -61.34 -17.32
C ASP A 32 -23.51 -61.73 -16.26
N GLY A 33 -22.46 -60.93 -16.10
CA GLY A 33 -21.45 -61.09 -15.04
C GLY A 33 -20.39 -62.14 -15.32
N GLN A 34 -20.29 -62.64 -16.56
CA GLN A 34 -19.28 -63.61 -17.00
C GLN A 34 -18.05 -62.94 -17.64
N SER A 35 -17.76 -61.69 -17.27
CA SER A 35 -16.63 -60.93 -17.82
C SER A 35 -15.29 -61.57 -17.50
N VAL A 36 -14.41 -61.68 -18.50
CA VAL A 36 -13.02 -62.11 -18.31
C VAL A 36 -12.08 -60.90 -18.18
N PRO A 37 -10.89 -61.04 -17.57
CA PRO A 37 -9.94 -59.93 -17.41
C PRO A 37 -9.56 -59.22 -18.73
N ALA A 38 -9.64 -59.93 -19.87
CA ALA A 38 -9.40 -59.35 -21.19
C ALA A 38 -10.45 -58.28 -21.56
N ASP A 39 -11.70 -58.43 -21.15
CA ASP A 39 -12.78 -57.50 -21.47
C ASP A 39 -12.56 -56.15 -20.79
N VAL A 40 -12.08 -56.17 -19.54
CA VAL A 40 -11.70 -54.97 -18.78
C VAL A 40 -10.54 -54.24 -19.46
N PHE A 41 -9.54 -54.99 -19.93
CA PHE A 41 -8.37 -54.42 -20.60
C PHE A 41 -8.75 -53.77 -21.94
N ILE A 42 -9.58 -54.45 -22.75
CA ILE A 42 -10.07 -53.92 -24.04
C ILE A 42 -10.94 -52.68 -23.80
N PHE A 43 -11.79 -52.68 -22.76
CA PHE A 43 -12.61 -51.53 -22.39
C PHE A 43 -11.77 -50.31 -22.00
N LEU A 44 -10.72 -50.49 -21.19
CA LEU A 44 -9.81 -49.40 -20.83
C LEU A 44 -9.09 -48.82 -22.05
N ILE A 45 -8.63 -49.67 -22.97
CA ILE A 45 -8.02 -49.22 -24.23
C ILE A 45 -9.04 -48.46 -25.09
N PHE A 46 -10.27 -48.95 -25.19
CA PHE A 46 -11.32 -48.31 -25.96
C PHE A 46 -11.67 -46.91 -25.42
N VAL A 47 -11.83 -46.78 -24.10
CA VAL A 47 -12.05 -45.50 -23.44
C VAL A 47 -10.86 -44.55 -23.65
N ALA A 48 -9.63 -45.02 -23.47
CA ALA A 48 -8.44 -44.21 -23.70
C ALA A 48 -8.39 -43.70 -25.15
N LEU A 49 -8.68 -44.56 -26.13
CA LEU A 49 -8.72 -44.19 -27.56
C LEU A 49 -9.82 -43.19 -27.88
N MET A 50 -11.00 -43.29 -27.25
CA MET A 50 -12.08 -42.29 -27.40
C MET A 50 -11.73 -40.93 -26.80
N LEU A 51 -10.88 -40.87 -25.78
CA LEU A 51 -10.46 -39.61 -25.16
C LEU A 51 -9.35 -38.89 -25.94
N VAL A 52 -8.55 -39.61 -26.73
CA VAL A 52 -7.50 -39.02 -27.61
C VAL A 52 -8.02 -37.84 -28.44
N PRO A 53 -9.15 -37.92 -29.16
CA PRO A 53 -9.65 -36.80 -29.96
C PRO A 53 -10.02 -35.58 -29.11
N ILE A 54 -10.57 -35.79 -27.92
CA ILE A 54 -10.95 -34.72 -26.97
C ILE A 54 -9.72 -33.94 -26.50
N PHE A 55 -8.59 -34.61 -26.31
CA PHE A 55 -7.31 -33.95 -26.01
C PHE A 55 -6.63 -33.39 -27.28
N SER A 56 -6.89 -33.96 -28.45
CA SER A 56 -6.31 -33.47 -29.72
C SER A 56 -7.00 -32.22 -30.26
N GLU A 57 -8.26 -31.95 -29.87
CA GLU A 57 -8.97 -30.71 -30.17
C GLU A 57 -8.51 -29.51 -29.32
N ILE A 58 -7.65 -29.74 -28.31
CA ILE A 58 -6.89 -28.67 -27.63
C ILE A 58 -5.64 -28.26 -28.46
N SER A 59 -5.62 -28.56 -29.77
CA SER A 59 -4.47 -28.25 -30.61
C SER A 59 -4.80 -28.08 -32.09
N PHE A 60 -5.47 -26.97 -32.44
CA PHE A 60 -5.13 -26.33 -33.71
C PHE A 60 -4.16 -25.18 -33.44
N PHE A 61 -2.92 -25.43 -33.85
CA PHE A 61 -1.85 -24.45 -33.99
C PHE A 61 -1.18 -24.03 -32.68
N GLY A 62 -0.10 -24.75 -32.33
CA GLY A 62 1.01 -24.23 -31.53
C GLY A 62 1.63 -22.92 -32.06
N ILE A 63 1.08 -22.33 -33.12
CA ILE A 63 1.32 -20.95 -33.58
C ILE A 63 0.56 -19.93 -32.72
N LYS A 64 -0.67 -20.22 -32.22
CA LYS A 64 -1.37 -19.32 -31.28
C LYS A 64 -0.66 -19.28 -29.94
N LEU A 65 -0.28 -20.44 -29.39
CA LEU A 65 0.51 -20.48 -28.16
C LEU A 65 1.88 -19.82 -28.34
N LYS A 66 2.57 -20.04 -29.48
CA LYS A 66 3.83 -19.33 -29.78
C LYS A 66 3.63 -17.82 -29.88
N LYS A 67 2.56 -17.37 -30.54
CA LYS A 67 2.26 -15.95 -30.74
C LYS A 67 1.87 -15.28 -29.43
N GLU A 68 1.08 -15.95 -28.59
CA GLU A 68 0.74 -15.50 -27.25
C GLU A 68 1.98 -15.50 -26.33
N ILE A 69 2.89 -16.47 -26.45
CA ILE A 69 4.17 -16.50 -25.72
C ILE A 69 5.13 -15.40 -26.22
N GLU A 70 5.20 -15.15 -27.53
CA GLU A 70 6.00 -14.06 -28.10
C GLU A 70 5.41 -12.68 -27.74
N GLU A 71 4.09 -12.51 -27.74
CA GLU A 71 3.43 -11.30 -27.23
C GLU A 71 3.63 -11.14 -25.73
N LEU A 72 3.54 -12.22 -24.93
CA LEU A 72 3.87 -12.19 -23.50
C LEU A 72 5.33 -11.81 -23.27
N LYS A 73 6.26 -12.37 -24.05
CA LYS A 73 7.69 -12.06 -23.93
C LYS A 73 8.00 -10.63 -24.38
N SER A 74 7.38 -10.17 -25.47
CA SER A 74 7.51 -8.78 -25.94
C SER A 74 6.90 -7.80 -24.95
N ASN A 75 5.73 -8.11 -24.38
CA ASN A 75 5.11 -7.29 -23.33
C ASN A 75 5.94 -7.34 -22.05
N LEU A 76 6.57 -8.47 -21.70
CA LEU A 76 7.51 -8.53 -20.58
C LEU A 76 8.75 -7.69 -20.86
N ASP A 77 9.36 -7.75 -22.04
CA ASP A 77 10.56 -6.96 -22.38
C ASP A 77 10.25 -5.45 -22.43
N LEU A 78 9.07 -5.06 -22.94
CA LEU A 78 8.57 -3.68 -22.92
C LEU A 78 8.25 -3.21 -21.50
N ASN A 79 7.52 -4.02 -20.72
CA ASN A 79 7.23 -3.72 -19.32
C ASN A 79 8.49 -3.78 -18.45
N PHE A 80 9.52 -4.56 -18.78
CA PHE A 80 10.81 -4.55 -18.09
C PHE A 80 11.65 -3.33 -18.46
N GLY A 81 11.58 -2.86 -19.72
CA GLY A 81 12.17 -1.60 -20.13
C GLY A 81 11.51 -0.40 -19.44
N GLU A 82 10.18 -0.43 -19.35
CA GLU A 82 9.37 0.53 -18.61
C GLU A 82 9.57 0.41 -17.10
N LEU A 83 9.60 -0.78 -16.51
CA LEU A 83 9.92 -1.02 -15.09
C LEU A 83 11.35 -0.62 -14.76
N LYS A 84 12.33 -0.85 -15.64
CA LYS A 84 13.72 -0.42 -15.42
C LYS A 84 13.82 1.11 -15.49
N ASN A 85 13.10 1.74 -16.42
CA ASN A 85 12.99 3.20 -16.48
C ASN A 85 12.19 3.76 -15.30
N GLU A 86 11.17 3.05 -14.81
CA GLU A 86 10.37 3.40 -13.64
C GLU A 86 11.17 3.20 -12.36
N ILE A 87 11.96 2.14 -12.21
CA ILE A 87 12.88 1.92 -11.08
C ILE A 87 13.99 2.99 -11.07
N HIS A 88 14.54 3.34 -12.24
CA HIS A 88 15.53 4.42 -12.34
C HIS A 88 14.90 5.80 -12.09
N ASN A 89 13.66 6.04 -12.54
CA ASN A 89 12.89 7.25 -12.22
C ASN A 89 12.34 7.27 -10.79
N THR A 90 12.11 6.14 -10.14
CA THR A 90 11.71 6.07 -8.72
C THR A 90 12.90 6.47 -7.84
N GLN A 91 14.13 6.22 -8.29
CA GLN A 91 15.35 6.71 -7.65
C GLN A 91 15.68 8.19 -7.95
N THR A 92 15.12 8.80 -9.00
CA THR A 92 15.42 10.22 -9.35
C THR A 92 14.24 11.20 -9.18
N GLN A 93 13.00 10.73 -9.06
CA GLN A 93 11.81 11.54 -8.75
C GLN A 93 11.42 11.53 -7.26
N THR A 94 12.21 10.88 -6.40
CA THR A 94 12.10 10.97 -4.94
C THR A 94 12.97 12.07 -4.32
N LEU A 95 13.58 12.94 -5.12
CA LEU A 95 14.48 14.00 -4.63
C LEU A 95 13.77 15.23 -3.98
N PHE A 96 12.45 15.20 -3.77
CA PHE A 96 11.74 16.27 -3.02
C PHE A 96 10.67 15.80 -2.03
N GLN A 97 10.67 14.53 -1.60
CA GLN A 97 9.82 14.09 -0.47
C GLN A 97 10.61 13.25 0.51
N THR A 98 11.63 13.87 1.10
CA THR A 98 12.16 13.48 2.40
C THR A 98 11.09 13.77 3.46
N ILE A 99 10.01 12.98 3.51
CA ILE A 99 9.24 12.88 4.76
C ILE A 99 10.09 12.01 5.68
N GLN A 100 11.04 12.65 6.37
CA GLN A 100 11.64 12.12 7.59
C GLN A 100 10.55 12.06 8.65
N THR A 101 9.64 11.08 8.58
CA THR A 101 8.74 10.81 9.69
C THR A 101 9.60 10.25 10.82
N LEU A 102 9.66 10.97 11.94
CA LEU A 102 10.13 10.41 13.20
C LEU A 102 9.35 9.12 13.49
N ALA A 103 10.04 8.09 13.95
CA ALA A 103 9.42 6.87 14.45
C ALA A 103 8.41 7.21 15.56
N PRO A 104 7.41 6.35 15.85
CA PRO A 104 6.56 6.54 17.01
C PRO A 104 7.41 6.75 18.28
N PRO A 105 6.93 7.55 19.25
CA PRO A 105 7.67 7.80 20.48
C PRO A 105 8.02 6.48 21.18
N PRO A 106 9.14 6.44 21.92
CA PRO A 106 9.53 5.25 22.66
C PRO A 106 8.45 4.87 23.69
N PRO A 107 8.26 3.57 23.98
CA PRO A 107 7.36 3.12 25.03
C PRO A 107 7.90 3.52 26.41
N ASP A 108 6.98 3.74 27.37
CA ASP A 108 7.30 4.25 28.71
C ASP A 108 8.37 3.44 29.46
N ASN A 109 8.40 2.12 29.25
CA ASN A 109 9.37 1.24 29.90
C ASN A 109 10.83 1.46 29.47
N LYS A 110 11.06 2.13 28.33
CA LYS A 110 12.40 2.49 27.86
C LYS A 110 12.86 3.86 28.35
N LEU A 111 11.97 4.68 28.94
CA LEU A 111 12.33 6.01 29.41
C LEU A 111 13.42 5.99 30.50
N PRO A 112 13.40 5.07 31.49
CA PRO A 112 14.48 5.01 32.50
C PRO A 112 15.86 4.73 31.89
N GLU A 113 15.94 3.83 30.91
CA GLU A 113 17.20 3.53 30.20
C GLU A 113 17.72 4.77 29.44
N LEU A 114 16.82 5.55 28.83
CA LEU A 114 17.17 6.81 28.15
C LEU A 114 17.63 7.89 29.13
N GLU A 115 17.03 7.97 30.32
CA GLU A 115 17.47 8.88 31.38
C GLU A 115 18.89 8.57 31.85
N GLU A 116 19.21 7.30 32.11
CA GLU A 116 20.57 6.85 32.46
C GLU A 116 21.58 7.15 31.36
N GLU A 117 21.19 6.93 30.10
CA GLU A 117 22.03 7.23 28.92
C GLU A 117 22.34 8.72 28.81
N ILE A 118 21.34 9.59 28.99
CA ILE A 118 21.52 11.05 29.01
C ILE A 118 22.50 11.43 30.11
N GLU A 119 22.34 10.90 31.33
CA GLU A 119 23.25 11.18 32.43
C GLU A 119 24.68 10.78 32.10
N ARG A 120 24.88 9.59 31.52
CA ARG A 120 26.21 9.10 31.14
C ARG A 120 26.85 10.03 30.12
N ILE A 121 26.15 10.35 29.02
CA ILE A 121 26.65 11.22 27.95
C ILE A 121 27.01 12.61 28.48
N VAL A 122 26.16 13.19 29.32
CA VAL A 122 26.38 14.54 29.88
C VAL A 122 27.58 14.53 30.84
N LYS A 123 27.71 13.51 31.71
CA LYS A 123 28.85 13.36 32.64
C LYS A 123 30.17 13.08 31.92
N GLU A 124 30.14 12.38 30.79
CA GLU A 124 31.34 12.14 29.97
C GLU A 124 31.82 13.41 29.27
N LYS A 125 30.89 14.27 28.83
CA LYS A 125 31.20 15.46 28.03
C LYS A 125 31.48 16.72 28.85
N PHE A 126 30.99 16.79 30.09
CA PHE A 126 31.19 17.91 31.00
C PHE A 126 31.77 17.42 32.34
N SER A 127 32.75 18.14 32.89
CA SER A 127 33.26 17.80 34.22
C SER A 127 32.15 17.99 35.26
N TYR A 128 32.04 17.10 36.26
CA TYR A 128 31.02 17.19 37.33
C TYR A 128 30.95 18.58 38.02
N ARG A 129 32.05 19.34 38.02
CA ARG A 129 32.11 20.74 38.47
C ARG A 129 31.42 21.74 37.52
N GLU A 130 31.59 21.60 36.21
CA GLU A 130 30.96 22.48 35.21
C GLU A 130 29.43 22.32 35.17
N ILE A 131 28.92 21.11 35.44
CA ILE A 131 27.49 20.82 35.50
C ILE A 131 26.85 21.38 36.78
N LYS A 132 27.54 21.29 37.93
CA LYS A 132 27.04 21.82 39.21
C LYS A 132 27.13 23.35 39.33
N GLU A 133 28.13 23.97 38.68
CA GLU A 133 28.31 25.42 38.68
C GLU A 133 27.42 26.15 37.67
N LYS A 134 27.03 25.49 36.56
CA LYS A 134 25.93 25.97 35.72
C LYS A 134 24.62 25.81 36.49
N LYS A 135 24.18 26.89 37.14
CA LYS A 135 22.76 27.03 37.52
C LYS A 135 21.93 26.61 36.31
N ILE A 136 21.02 25.65 36.50
CA ILE A 136 20.06 25.26 35.47
C ILE A 136 19.29 26.53 35.11
N SER A 137 19.67 27.17 34.00
CA SER A 137 18.95 28.32 33.49
C SER A 137 17.55 27.82 33.13
N PRO A 138 16.48 28.52 33.54
CA PRO A 138 15.14 28.21 33.08
C PRO A 138 15.15 28.10 31.55
N ILE A 139 14.41 27.15 31.01
CA ILE A 139 14.18 27.08 29.56
C ILE A 139 13.35 28.32 29.22
N GLU A 140 14.01 29.32 28.64
CA GLU A 140 13.39 30.58 28.26
C GLU A 140 12.85 30.46 26.83
N VAL A 141 11.53 30.57 26.70
CA VAL A 141 10.84 30.61 25.41
C VAL A 141 10.19 31.99 25.29
N PRO A 142 10.42 32.74 24.20
CA PRO A 142 9.78 34.04 24.02
C PRO A 142 8.25 33.93 24.05
N GLU A 143 7.57 34.90 24.67
CA GLU A 143 6.10 34.88 24.80
C GLU A 143 5.39 34.77 23.45
N ASN A 144 5.92 35.43 22.42
CA ASN A 144 5.41 35.33 21.04
C ASN A 144 5.37 33.87 20.56
N ASN A 145 6.42 33.09 20.82
CA ASN A 145 6.49 31.68 20.43
C ASN A 145 5.49 30.84 21.22
N LEU A 146 5.26 31.16 22.50
CA LEU A 146 4.23 30.51 23.32
C LEU A 146 2.82 30.78 22.76
N ILE A 147 2.53 32.01 22.34
CA ILE A 147 1.24 32.37 21.72
C ILE A 147 1.03 31.58 20.41
N LEU A 148 2.07 31.52 19.56
CA LEU A 148 2.03 30.77 18.31
C LEU A 148 1.84 29.27 18.54
N PHE A 149 2.53 28.69 19.53
CA PHE A 149 2.36 27.30 19.93
C PHE A 149 0.94 27.01 20.40
N LYS A 150 0.42 27.80 21.35
CA LYS A 150 -0.95 27.67 21.86
C LYS A 150 -1.98 27.75 20.74
N THR A 151 -1.82 28.71 19.84
CA THR A 151 -2.72 28.88 18.69
C THR A 151 -2.70 27.67 17.78
N ARG A 152 -1.51 27.19 17.39
CA ARG A 152 -1.38 26.01 16.54
C ARG A 152 -2.01 24.78 17.19
N TYR A 153 -1.67 24.53 18.45
CA TYR A 153 -2.20 23.40 19.20
C TYR A 153 -3.74 23.41 19.21
N SER A 154 -4.37 24.55 19.52
CA SER A 154 -5.83 24.67 19.52
C SER A 154 -6.46 24.40 18.15
N ILE A 155 -5.89 24.95 17.07
CA ILE A 155 -6.37 24.68 15.70
C ILE A 155 -6.25 23.18 15.37
N GLU A 156 -5.11 22.56 15.69
CA GLU A 156 -4.87 21.14 15.39
C GLU A 156 -5.84 20.21 16.12
N ILE A 157 -6.16 20.53 17.38
CA ILE A 157 -7.16 19.80 18.17
C ILE A 157 -8.54 19.89 17.52
N GLU A 158 -9.00 21.09 17.17
CA GLU A 158 -10.34 21.27 16.60
C GLU A 158 -10.45 20.65 15.20
N VAL A 159 -9.47 20.85 14.34
CA VAL A 159 -9.43 20.21 13.01
C VAL A 159 -9.42 18.70 13.14
N SER A 160 -8.62 18.15 14.07
CA SER A 160 -8.58 16.70 14.30
C SER A 160 -9.91 16.18 14.83
N ARG A 161 -10.55 16.89 15.76
CA ARG A 161 -11.90 16.55 16.27
C ARG A 161 -12.93 16.47 15.14
N ILE A 162 -12.98 17.50 14.28
CA ILE A 162 -13.94 17.53 13.16
C ILE A 162 -13.65 16.40 12.17
N TRP A 163 -12.38 16.23 11.77
CA TRP A 163 -11.99 15.19 10.82
C TRP A 163 -12.29 13.80 11.36
N GLU A 164 -12.00 13.53 12.63
CA GLU A 164 -12.28 12.24 13.26
C GLU A 164 -13.78 11.99 13.45
N GLY A 165 -14.56 13.02 13.77
CA GLY A 165 -16.02 12.92 13.86
C GLY A 165 -16.68 12.56 12.53
N ARG A 166 -16.10 13.03 11.41
CA ARG A 166 -16.63 12.84 10.06
C ARG A 166 -16.13 11.58 9.36
N PHE A 167 -14.83 11.29 9.49
CA PHE A 167 -14.18 10.22 8.73
C PHE A 167 -13.62 9.11 9.62
N GLY A 168 -13.50 9.32 10.93
CA GLY A 168 -12.77 8.41 11.82
C GLY A 168 -13.25 6.96 11.75
N LYS A 169 -14.56 6.73 11.58
CA LYS A 169 -15.12 5.36 11.49
C LYS A 169 -14.67 4.59 10.25
N GLU A 170 -14.32 5.29 9.17
CA GLU A 170 -13.93 4.69 7.89
C GLU A 170 -12.43 4.34 7.85
N TYR A 171 -11.64 4.86 8.79
CA TYR A 171 -10.19 4.67 8.82
C TYR A 171 -9.73 3.87 10.05
N PRO A 172 -8.85 2.85 9.87
CA PRO A 172 -8.11 2.24 10.97
C PRO A 172 -7.39 3.30 11.80
N ILE A 173 -7.32 3.11 13.12
CA ILE A 173 -6.72 4.08 14.06
C ILE A 173 -5.30 4.50 13.63
N GLU A 174 -4.51 3.54 13.14
CA GLU A 174 -3.16 3.75 12.63
C GLU A 174 -3.10 4.71 11.43
N LYS A 175 -4.13 4.70 10.58
CA LYS A 175 -4.26 5.55 9.39
C LYS A 175 -4.89 6.92 9.68
N ARG A 176 -5.31 7.18 10.93
CA ARG A 176 -5.83 8.50 11.35
C ARG A 176 -4.71 9.52 11.64
N ARG A 177 -3.46 9.08 11.66
CA ARG A 177 -2.25 9.91 11.84
C ARG A 177 -1.86 10.62 10.54
N LEU A 178 -2.74 11.47 10.04
CA LEU A 178 -2.50 12.28 8.85
C LEU A 178 -1.90 13.64 9.24
N PRO A 179 -1.01 14.22 8.41
CA PRO A 179 -0.57 15.60 8.58
C PRO A 179 -1.77 16.55 8.67
N ILE A 180 -1.67 17.58 9.51
CA ILE A 180 -2.82 18.47 9.76
C ILE A 180 -3.37 19.10 8.47
N LEU A 181 -2.49 19.55 7.57
CA LEU A 181 -2.90 20.13 6.29
C LEU A 181 -3.69 19.14 5.44
N ARG A 182 -3.40 17.84 5.54
CA ARG A 182 -4.17 16.82 4.85
C ARG A 182 -5.58 16.69 5.43
N LYS A 183 -5.72 16.71 6.76
CA LYS A 183 -7.03 16.74 7.41
C LYS A 183 -7.85 17.95 6.97
N ILE A 184 -7.24 19.14 6.91
CA ILE A 184 -7.94 20.35 6.44
C ILE A 184 -8.34 20.22 4.96
N GLN A 185 -7.47 19.70 4.10
CA GLN A 185 -7.81 19.45 2.68
C GLN A 185 -9.00 18.51 2.52
N ASP A 186 -9.08 17.45 3.32
CA ASP A 186 -10.23 16.55 3.31
C ASP A 186 -11.51 17.31 3.75
N LEU A 187 -11.44 18.08 4.84
CA LEU A 187 -12.58 18.89 5.30
C LEU A 187 -13.08 19.88 4.25
N VAL A 188 -12.18 20.45 3.46
CA VAL A 188 -12.51 21.35 2.35
C VAL A 188 -13.13 20.60 1.19
N LYS A 189 -12.55 19.44 0.83
CA LYS A 189 -13.06 18.57 -0.26
C LYS A 189 -14.51 18.16 -0.03
N TYR A 190 -14.89 17.93 1.22
CA TYR A 190 -16.26 17.56 1.60
C TYR A 190 -17.10 18.77 2.08
N GLU A 191 -16.67 19.99 1.76
CA GLU A 191 -17.40 21.24 1.99
C GLU A 191 -17.76 21.54 3.47
N ILE A 192 -17.05 20.92 4.41
CA ILE A 192 -17.19 21.20 5.86
C ILE A 192 -16.47 22.50 6.21
N VAL A 193 -15.36 22.78 5.54
CA VAL A 193 -14.57 24.01 5.66
C VAL A 193 -14.53 24.70 4.30
N SER A 194 -14.74 26.02 4.27
CA SER A 194 -14.69 26.77 3.01
C SER A 194 -13.25 26.89 2.47
N GLN A 195 -13.13 27.02 1.14
CA GLN A 195 -11.84 27.24 0.49
C GLN A 195 -11.14 28.52 0.97
N ASN A 196 -11.91 29.55 1.33
CA ASN A 196 -11.37 30.80 1.88
C ASN A 196 -10.73 30.57 3.26
N LEU A 197 -11.40 29.81 4.14
CA LEU A 197 -10.87 29.49 5.45
C LEU A 197 -9.64 28.58 5.35
N TYR A 198 -9.58 27.67 4.38
CA TYR A 198 -8.36 26.89 4.11
C TYR A 198 -7.14 27.77 3.86
N GLY A 199 -7.29 28.80 3.01
CA GLY A 199 -6.21 29.75 2.72
C GLY A 199 -5.71 30.41 4.00
N VAL A 200 -6.62 30.93 4.82
CA VAL A 200 -6.29 31.59 6.10
C VAL A 200 -5.61 30.63 7.08
N LEU A 201 -6.16 29.42 7.25
CA LEU A 201 -5.59 28.41 8.14
C LEU A 201 -4.18 28.00 7.73
N LYS A 202 -3.94 27.85 6.43
CA LYS A 202 -2.61 27.51 5.89
C LYS A 202 -1.58 28.58 6.26
N GLU A 203 -1.90 29.85 6.10
CA GLU A 203 -0.98 30.96 6.43
C GLU A 203 -0.72 31.05 7.94
N ILE A 204 -1.75 30.91 8.77
CA ILE A 204 -1.59 30.89 10.24
C ILE A 204 -0.72 29.73 10.68
N LEU A 205 -0.98 28.52 10.18
CA LEU A 205 -0.19 27.34 10.52
C LEU A 205 1.27 27.50 10.07
N ALA A 206 1.52 28.14 8.92
CA ALA A 206 2.87 28.44 8.46
C ALA A 206 3.60 29.40 9.41
N ILE A 207 2.98 30.52 9.80
CA ILE A 207 3.54 31.47 10.77
C ILE A 207 3.86 30.77 12.10
N CYS A 208 2.92 29.97 12.62
CA CYS A 208 3.14 29.23 13.85
C CYS A 208 4.29 28.22 13.70
N ASN A 209 4.39 27.53 12.56
CA ASN A 209 5.44 26.56 12.30
C ASN A 209 6.82 27.20 12.37
N TYR A 210 7.01 28.37 11.74
CA TYR A 210 8.26 29.12 11.80
C TYR A 210 8.63 29.43 13.26
N GLY A 211 7.71 30.01 14.04
CA GLY A 211 7.98 30.35 15.43
C GLY A 211 8.30 29.13 16.32
N ILE A 212 7.59 28.01 16.14
CA ILE A 212 7.81 26.80 16.94
C ILE A 212 9.17 26.16 16.62
N HIS A 213 9.63 26.23 15.37
CA HIS A 213 10.92 25.68 14.96
C HIS A 213 12.10 26.65 15.18
N GLY A 214 11.88 27.76 15.87
CA GLY A 214 12.94 28.71 16.22
C GLY A 214 13.34 29.67 15.09
N GLU A 215 12.57 29.70 14.01
CA GLU A 215 12.75 30.68 12.94
C GLU A 215 12.25 32.06 13.38
N LYS A 216 12.83 33.10 12.78
CA LYS A 216 12.42 34.48 13.08
C LYS A 216 11.03 34.76 12.50
N VAL A 217 10.11 35.18 13.36
CA VAL A 217 8.77 35.65 12.99
C VAL A 217 8.67 37.14 13.31
N SER A 218 8.06 37.92 12.40
CA SER A 218 7.88 39.35 12.62
C SER A 218 6.77 39.65 13.63
N ASP A 219 6.87 40.78 14.34
CA ASP A 219 5.81 41.22 15.28
C ASP A 219 4.45 41.41 14.59
N SER A 220 4.45 41.80 13.31
CA SER A 220 3.22 41.91 12.52
C SER A 220 2.56 40.55 12.26
N GLN A 221 3.36 39.51 11.99
CA GLN A 221 2.84 38.14 11.84
C GLN A 221 2.31 37.59 13.16
N VAL A 222 3.02 37.82 14.27
CA VAL A 222 2.55 37.42 15.60
C VAL A 222 1.25 38.15 15.96
N SER A 223 1.19 39.46 15.73
CA SER A 223 0.00 40.28 15.98
C SER A 223 -1.19 39.83 15.13
N PHE A 224 -0.96 39.49 13.86
CA PHE A 224 -1.97 38.92 12.98
C PHE A 224 -2.53 37.62 13.54
N VAL A 225 -1.67 36.67 13.94
CA VAL A 225 -2.13 35.40 14.51
C VAL A 225 -2.87 35.64 15.82
N SER A 226 -2.30 36.43 16.74
CA SER A 226 -2.88 36.69 18.07
C SER A 226 -4.25 37.37 17.99
N LYS A 227 -4.44 38.31 17.07
CA LYS A 227 -5.70 39.03 16.90
C LYS A 227 -6.83 38.15 16.35
N ASN A 228 -6.52 37.22 15.44
CA ASN A 228 -7.52 36.46 14.69
C ASN A 228 -7.72 35.03 15.21
N SER A 229 -6.82 34.51 16.04
CA SER A 229 -6.84 33.11 16.48
C SER A 229 -8.12 32.71 17.19
N LYS A 230 -8.63 33.57 18.08
CA LYS A 230 -9.84 33.29 18.85
C LYS A 230 -11.06 33.06 17.94
N GLU A 231 -11.30 33.98 17.02
CA GLU A 231 -12.44 33.90 16.10
C GLU A 231 -12.40 32.63 15.24
N ILE A 232 -11.21 32.27 14.75
CA ILE A 232 -11.01 31.06 13.96
C ILE A 232 -11.24 29.80 14.79
N ILE A 233 -10.71 29.77 16.02
CA ILE A 233 -10.88 28.62 16.92
C ILE A 233 -12.36 28.46 17.30
N ASP A 234 -13.04 29.55 17.61
CA ASP A 234 -14.47 29.52 17.95
C ASP A 234 -15.31 29.06 16.75
N TYR A 235 -15.02 29.54 15.53
CA TYR A 235 -15.62 29.03 14.30
C TYR A 235 -15.41 27.52 14.14
N LEU A 236 -14.18 27.02 14.33
CA LEU A 236 -13.89 25.58 14.22
C LEU A 236 -14.62 24.76 15.29
N LYS A 237 -14.79 25.28 16.51
CA LYS A 237 -15.56 24.63 17.57
C LYS A 237 -17.03 24.45 17.22
N ASP A 238 -17.62 25.43 16.54
CA ASP A 238 -19.02 25.40 16.12
C ASP A 238 -19.28 24.38 14.99
N LEU A 239 -18.23 23.99 14.26
CA LEU A 239 -18.32 22.92 13.26
C LEU A 239 -18.47 21.55 13.94
N LYS A 240 -19.48 20.81 13.46
CA LYS A 240 -19.77 19.43 13.84
C LYS A 240 -19.12 18.42 12.91
#